data_AF-A0A2V6RTS7-F1
#
_entry.id   AF-A0A2V6RTS7-F1
#
_cell.length_a   1.000
_cell.length_b   1.000
_cell.length_c   1.000
_cell.angle_alpha   90.00
_cell.angle_beta   90.00
_cell.angle_gamma   90.00
#
_symmetry.space_group_name_H-M   'P 1'
#
loop_
_entity.id
_entity.type
_entity.pdbx_description
1 polymer ?
#
loop_
_entity_poly.entity_id
_entity_poly.type
_entity_poly.pdbx_seq_one_letter_code
_entity_poly.pdbx_strand_id
1 'polypeptide(L)'
;QDLIEEALRMRQCPGIYFADEILGREAKVGGTGLGVWEVIQGYQAVKGNEKKLHKALPHVGPAGLKSALLYYRQYPGEIDEAIAENALTFEALEVKYPGLARRA
;
A
#
# COMPACT_ATOMS: atom_id res chain seq x y z
N GLN A 1 -4.10 -5.85 16.78
CA GLN A 1 -4.21 -4.37 16.79
C GLN A 1 -5.33 -3.98 17.73
N ASP A 2 -5.04 -3.03 18.63
CA ASP A 2 -6.03 -2.42 19.53
C ASP A 2 -6.47 -1.05 18.94
N LEU A 3 -7.73 -0.65 19.14
CA LEU A 3 -8.26 0.65 18.69
C LEU A 3 -7.45 1.83 19.25
N ILE A 4 -6.90 1.69 20.46
CA ILE A 4 -6.04 2.69 21.09
C ILE A 4 -4.72 2.82 20.33
N GLU A 5 -4.12 1.69 19.95
CA GLU A 5 -2.87 1.66 19.20
C GLU A 5 -3.02 2.40 17.87
N GLU A 6 -4.10 2.15 17.16
CA GLU A 6 -4.34 2.80 15.89
C GLU A 6 -4.64 4.29 16.01
N ALA A 7 -5.36 4.71 17.05
CA ALA A 7 -5.54 6.13 17.34
C ALA A 7 -4.19 6.84 17.54
N LEU A 8 -3.24 6.19 18.20
CA LEU A 8 -1.88 6.71 18.35
C LEU A 8 -1.15 6.77 17.01
N ARG A 9 -1.27 5.73 16.17
CA ARG A 9 -0.66 5.68 14.83
C ARG A 9 -1.21 6.77 13.92
N MET A 10 -2.53 6.98 13.89
CA MET A 10 -3.17 8.05 13.11
C MET A 10 -2.73 9.44 13.58
N ARG A 11 -2.52 9.63 14.89
CA ARG A 11 -1.97 10.88 15.43
C ARG A 11 -0.52 11.11 15.00
N GLN A 12 0.28 10.07 14.89
CA GLN A 12 1.68 10.14 14.46
C GLN A 12 1.83 10.27 12.93
N CYS A 13 0.88 9.72 12.17
CA CYS A 13 0.89 9.69 10.71
C CYS A 13 -0.37 10.37 10.15
N PRO A 14 -0.39 11.72 10.09
CA PRO A 14 -1.54 12.44 9.54
C PRO A 14 -1.86 12.00 8.11
N GLY A 15 -3.15 11.83 7.81
CA GLY A 15 -3.61 11.36 6.50
C GLY A 15 -3.63 9.83 6.35
N ILE A 16 -3.30 9.08 7.41
CA ILE A 16 -3.56 7.64 7.48
C ILE A 16 -4.82 7.38 8.30
N TYR A 17 -5.62 6.42 7.86
CA TYR A 17 -6.73 5.84 8.61
C TYR A 17 -6.66 4.32 8.54
N PHE A 18 -7.41 3.62 9.39
CA PHE A 18 -7.51 2.17 9.34
C PHE A 18 -8.92 1.74 8.93
N ALA A 19 -9.01 0.71 8.09
CA ALA A 19 -10.28 0.13 7.66
C ALA A 19 -10.20 -1.40 7.63
N ASP A 20 -11.38 -2.02 7.62
CA ASP A 20 -11.51 -3.46 7.44
C ASP A 20 -11.33 -3.83 5.97
N GLU A 21 -10.44 -4.77 5.71
CA GLU A 21 -10.19 -5.42 4.42
C GLU A 21 -10.35 -6.93 4.56
N ILE A 22 -10.34 -7.65 3.43
CA ILE A 22 -10.55 -9.11 3.38
C ILE A 22 -9.57 -9.86 4.31
N LEU A 23 -8.33 -9.39 4.41
CA LEU A 23 -7.27 -10.00 5.21
C LEU A 23 -7.17 -9.43 6.63
N GLY A 24 -8.01 -8.47 6.98
CA GLY A 24 -8.05 -7.85 8.30
C GLY A 24 -7.94 -6.34 8.26
N ARG A 25 -7.47 -5.77 9.36
CA ARG A 25 -7.36 -4.34 9.57
C ARG A 25 -6.13 -3.79 8.85
N GLU A 26 -6.33 -2.83 7.96
CA GLU A 26 -5.27 -2.29 7.10
C GLU A 26 -5.14 -0.77 7.26
N ALA A 27 -3.89 -0.28 7.27
CA ALA A 27 -3.58 1.15 7.19
C ALA A 27 -3.76 1.65 5.75
N LYS A 28 -4.54 2.72 5.58
CA LYS A 28 -4.94 3.26 4.28
C LYS A 28 -4.66 4.76 4.17
N VAL A 29 -4.40 5.23 2.95
CA VAL A 29 -4.15 6.63 2.65
C VAL A 29 -5.49 7.36 2.48
N GLY A 30 -5.71 8.37 3.31
CA GLY A 30 -6.95 9.15 3.38
C GLY A 30 -7.40 9.71 2.03
N GLY A 31 -8.67 9.53 1.71
CA GLY A 31 -9.28 10.03 0.47
C GLY A 31 -8.95 9.23 -0.79
N THR A 32 -8.22 8.11 -0.68
CA THR A 32 -7.82 7.29 -1.84
C THR A 32 -8.47 5.92 -1.88
N GLY A 33 -8.80 5.34 -0.73
CA GLY A 33 -9.19 3.94 -0.63
C GLY A 33 -8.03 2.95 -0.83
N LEU A 34 -6.80 3.43 -1.04
CA LEU A 34 -5.62 2.59 -1.17
C LEU A 34 -4.98 2.27 0.18
N GLY A 35 -4.51 1.04 0.31
CA GLY A 35 -3.58 0.62 1.34
C GLY A 35 -2.27 1.39 1.28
N VAL A 36 -1.67 1.61 2.45
CA VAL A 36 -0.30 2.16 2.50
C VAL A 36 0.66 1.25 1.74
N TRP A 37 0.47 -0.08 1.85
CA TRP A 37 1.30 -1.05 1.15
C TRP A 37 1.18 -0.93 -0.37
N GLU A 38 0.00 -0.67 -0.93
CA GLU A 38 -0.22 -0.48 -2.38
C GLU A 38 0.55 0.75 -2.89
N VAL A 39 0.49 1.86 -2.13
CA VAL A 39 1.20 3.09 -2.46
C VAL A 39 2.71 2.90 -2.40
N ILE A 40 3.21 2.20 -1.37
CA ILE A 40 4.64 1.93 -1.21
C ILE A 40 5.14 0.95 -2.27
N GLN A 41 4.40 -0.10 -2.58
CA GLN A 41 4.70 -1.03 -3.68
C GLN A 41 4.82 -0.26 -5.01
N GLY A 42 3.84 0.60 -5.31
CA GLY A 42 3.88 1.45 -6.49
C GLY A 42 5.10 2.38 -6.52
N TYR A 43 5.42 3.01 -5.38
CA TYR A 43 6.58 3.89 -5.24
C TYR A 43 7.91 3.15 -5.47
N GLN A 44 8.05 1.94 -4.92
CA GLN A 44 9.21 1.07 -5.12
C GLN A 44 9.31 0.61 -6.59
N ALA A 45 8.20 0.24 -7.22
CA ALA A 45 8.14 -0.20 -8.62
C ALA A 45 8.64 0.89 -9.59
N VAL A 46 8.36 2.16 -9.29
CA VAL A 46 8.88 3.30 -10.08
C VAL A 46 10.24 3.82 -9.60
N LYS A 47 10.91 3.10 -8.69
CA LYS A 47 12.22 3.44 -8.11
C LYS A 47 12.24 4.84 -7.49
N GLY A 48 11.19 5.19 -6.78
CA GLY A 48 11.04 6.46 -6.09
C GLY A 48 10.72 7.67 -6.99
N ASN A 49 10.44 7.47 -8.28
CA ASN A 49 10.09 8.55 -9.19
C ASN A 49 8.65 9.04 -8.97
N GLU A 50 8.48 10.13 -8.24
CA GLU A 50 7.17 10.70 -7.90
C GLU A 50 6.31 11.06 -9.11
N LYS A 51 6.92 11.53 -10.21
CA LYS A 51 6.16 11.86 -11.44
C LYS A 51 5.57 10.60 -12.09
N LYS A 52 6.35 9.51 -12.12
CA LYS A 52 5.87 8.21 -12.62
C LYS A 52 4.82 7.63 -11.69
N LEU A 53 5.00 7.76 -10.37
CA LEU A 53 3.98 7.33 -9.41
C LEU A 53 2.68 8.10 -9.62
N HIS A 54 2.73 9.43 -9.71
CA HIS A 54 1.54 10.25 -9.92
C HIS A 54 0.81 9.91 -11.23
N LYS A 55 1.53 9.51 -12.28
CA LYS A 55 0.91 9.02 -13.51
C LYS A 55 0.15 7.69 -13.30
N ALA A 56 0.65 6.82 -12.42
CA ALA A 56 0.01 5.54 -12.11
C ALA A 56 -1.13 5.67 -11.08
N LEU A 57 -0.90 6.46 -10.02
CA LEU A 57 -1.80 6.67 -8.88
C LEU A 57 -2.09 8.18 -8.71
N PRO A 58 -2.87 8.79 -9.63
CA PRO A 58 -3.08 10.24 -9.63
C PRO A 58 -3.81 10.75 -8.38
N HIS A 59 -4.66 9.90 -7.79
CA HIS A 59 -5.49 10.24 -6.63
C HIS A 59 -4.73 10.25 -5.29
N VAL A 60 -3.53 9.67 -5.22
CA VAL A 60 -2.70 9.71 -4.00
C VAL A 60 -2.19 11.12 -3.71
N GLY A 61 -1.81 11.85 -4.77
CA GLY A 61 -1.24 13.19 -4.68
C GLY A 61 0.04 13.29 -3.82
N PRO A 62 0.65 14.49 -3.74
CA PRO A 62 1.89 14.66 -2.97
C PRO A 62 1.70 14.49 -1.45
N ALA A 63 0.55 14.90 -0.91
CA ALA A 63 0.26 14.78 0.52
C ALA A 63 0.06 13.32 0.93
N GLY A 64 -0.74 12.55 0.18
CA GLY A 64 -0.95 11.14 0.44
C GLY A 64 0.33 10.32 0.32
N LEU A 65 1.19 10.63 -0.66
CA LEU A 65 2.51 10.00 -0.77
C LEU A 65 3.38 10.29 0.46
N LYS A 66 3.42 11.54 0.94
CA LYS A 66 4.16 11.89 2.15
C LYS A 66 3.62 11.14 3.38
N SER A 67 2.30 11.03 3.53
CA SER A 67 1.68 10.26 4.61
C SER A 67 2.04 8.78 4.54
N ALA A 68 1.99 8.17 3.35
CA ALA A 68 2.39 6.77 3.14
C ALA A 68 3.87 6.53 3.48
N LEU A 69 4.77 7.40 3.00
CA LEU A 69 6.21 7.30 3.29
C LEU A 69 6.52 7.51 4.78
N LEU A 70 5.79 8.40 5.46
CA LEU A 70 5.91 8.61 6.91
C LEU A 70 5.48 7.35 7.68
N TYR A 71 4.34 6.76 7.32
CA TYR A 71 3.86 5.53 7.94
C TYR A 71 4.83 4.37 7.70
N TYR A 72 5.29 4.20 6.46
CA TYR A 72 6.24 3.14 6.10
C TYR A 72 7.56 3.24 6.88
N ARG A 73 8.05 4.45 7.11
CA ARG A 73 9.26 4.66 7.93
C ARG A 73 9.08 4.14 9.36
N GLN A 74 7.89 4.28 9.92
CA GLN A 74 7.60 3.91 11.31
C GLN A 74 7.22 2.43 11.45
N TYR A 75 6.56 1.86 10.44
CA TYR A 75 6.04 0.49 10.42
C TYR A 75 6.49 -0.27 9.16
N PRO A 76 7.80 -0.39 8.88
CA PRO A 76 8.27 -0.99 7.63
C PRO A 76 7.92 -2.47 7.53
N GLY A 77 8.06 -3.22 8.63
CA GLY A 77 7.80 -4.68 8.65
C GLY A 77 6.37 -5.04 8.25
N GLU A 78 5.38 -4.32 8.79
CA GLU A 78 3.95 -4.49 8.44
C GLU A 78 3.71 -4.30 6.93
N ILE A 79 4.33 -3.26 6.36
CA ILE A 79 4.14 -2.93 4.96
C ILE A 79 4.91 -3.89 4.05
N ASP A 80 6.15 -4.24 4.40
CA ASP A 80 6.96 -5.19 3.64
C ASP A 80 6.32 -6.59 3.64
N GLU A 81 5.75 -7.02 4.76
CA GLU A 81 4.97 -8.26 4.87
C GLU A 81 3.72 -8.21 3.99
N ALA A 82 2.92 -7.14 4.07
CA ALA A 82 1.75 -6.98 3.21
C ALA A 82 2.12 -6.97 1.71
N ILE A 83 3.24 -6.33 1.33
CA ILE A 83 3.74 -6.36 -0.04
C ILE A 83 4.15 -7.78 -0.45
N ALA A 84 4.82 -8.52 0.44
CA ALA A 84 5.27 -9.88 0.17
C ALA A 84 4.09 -10.87 0.05
N GLU A 85 3.09 -10.76 0.92
CA GLU A 85 1.87 -11.60 0.87
C GLU A 85 1.05 -11.37 -0.40
N ASN A 86 1.06 -10.12 -0.91
CA ASN A 86 0.38 -9.74 -2.14
C ASN A 86 1.28 -9.82 -3.38
N ALA A 87 2.53 -10.29 -3.24
CA ALA A 87 3.43 -10.51 -4.36
C ALA A 87 3.08 -11.82 -5.07
N LEU A 88 2.23 -11.73 -6.10
CA LEU A 88 2.00 -12.85 -7.00
C LEU A 88 2.98 -12.79 -8.17
N THR A 89 3.86 -13.79 -8.27
CA THR A 89 4.69 -13.97 -9.47
C THR A 89 3.81 -14.40 -10.65
N PHE A 90 4.25 -14.11 -11.88
CA PHE A 90 3.52 -14.52 -13.09
C PHE A 90 3.33 -16.04 -13.16
N GLU A 91 4.34 -16.80 -12.74
CA GLU A 91 4.27 -18.26 -12.63
C GLU A 91 3.24 -18.71 -11.60
N ALA A 92 3.19 -18.04 -10.43
CA ALA A 92 2.17 -18.30 -9.42
C ALA A 92 0.75 -17.91 -9.88
N LEU A 93 0.62 -16.85 -10.70
CA LEU A 93 -0.65 -16.44 -11.30
C LEU A 93 -1.17 -17.49 -12.28
N GLU A 94 -0.32 -18.04 -13.14
CA GLU A 94 -0.74 -19.04 -14.12
C GLU A 94 -1.12 -20.36 -13.44
N VAL A 95 -0.41 -20.76 -12.38
CA VAL A 95 -0.76 -21.96 -11.60
C VAL A 95 -2.09 -21.76 -10.86
N LYS A 96 -2.32 -20.58 -10.27
CA LYS A 96 -3.49 -20.30 -9.43
C LYS A 96 -4.73 -19.93 -10.25
N TYR A 97 -4.54 -19.29 -11.41
CA TYR A 97 -5.57 -18.79 -12.32
C TYR A 97 -5.15 -19.04 -13.78
N PRO A 98 -5.22 -20.29 -14.27
CA PRO A 98 -4.76 -20.64 -15.61
C PRO A 98 -5.48 -19.82 -16.69
N GLY A 99 -4.70 -19.21 -17.59
CA GLY A 99 -5.20 -18.37 -18.69
C GLY A 99 -5.53 -16.91 -18.33
N LEU A 100 -5.38 -16.49 -17.07
CA LEU A 100 -5.52 -15.08 -16.67
C LEU A 100 -4.30 -14.25 -17.10
N ALA A 101 -3.12 -14.86 -17.07
CA ALA A 101 -1.85 -14.20 -17.37
C ALA A 101 -1.59 -14.22 -18.89
N ARG A 102 -2.27 -13.35 -19.66
CA ARG A 102 -1.96 -13.21 -21.10
C ARG A 102 -0.68 -12.39 -21.27
N ARG A 103 0.32 -12.97 -21.93
CA ARG A 103 1.44 -12.19 -22.49
C ARG A 103 0.88 -11.25 -23.56
N ALA A 104 1.21 -9.96 -23.45
CA ALA A 104 1.12 -9.00 -24.54
C ALA A 104 2.32 -9.16 -25.47
#